data_AF-A0A268EKJ0-F1
#
_entry.id   AF-A0A268EKJ0-F1
#
_cell.length_a   1.000
_cell.length_b   1.000
_cell.length_c   1.000
_cell.angle_alpha   90.00
_cell.angle_beta   90.00
_cell.angle_gamma   90.00
#
_symmetry.space_group_name_H-M   'P 1'
#
loop_
_entity.id
_entity.type
_entity.pdbx_description
1 polymer ?
#
loop_
_entity_poly.entity_id
_entity_poly.type
_entity_poly.pdbx_seq_one_letter_code
_entity_poly.pdbx_strand_id
1 'polypeptide(L)'
;MNREEILEQLQSKYSEIVKCNQITLYYELEKEIDSCYEVLQSSSQDAYSEKELNLLQEVASLHQTIVGMMEVKKQQMTKLNQLAKDNYARTAVTESYFFDKQS
;
A
#
# COMPACT_ATOMS: atom_id res chain seq x y z
N MET A 1 7.04 -25.07 10.87
CA MET A 1 7.19 -24.29 9.63
C MET A 1 8.55 -23.62 9.72
N ASN A 2 9.42 -23.80 8.73
CA ASN A 2 10.79 -23.31 8.80
C ASN A 2 10.82 -21.79 8.50
N ARG A 3 11.75 -21.05 9.11
CA ARG A 3 11.86 -19.60 8.94
C ARG A 3 12.12 -19.19 7.48
N GLU A 4 12.94 -19.97 6.80
CA GLU A 4 13.21 -19.83 5.36
C GLU A 4 11.95 -19.98 4.51
N GLU A 5 11.12 -20.99 4.79
CA GLU A 5 9.85 -21.22 4.07
C GLU A 5 8.89 -20.03 4.25
N ILE A 6 8.87 -19.42 5.44
CA ILE A 6 8.04 -18.24 5.71
C ILE A 6 8.54 -17.03 4.92
N LEU A 7 9.87 -16.84 4.83
CA LEU A 7 10.47 -15.78 4.03
C LEU A 7 10.20 -15.96 2.53
N GLU A 8 10.28 -17.19 2.02
CA GLU A 8 9.91 -17.50 0.64
C GLU A 8 8.42 -17.25 0.36
N GLN A 9 7.54 -17.58 1.32
CA GLN A 9 6.11 -17.28 1.20
C GLN A 9 5.83 -15.77 1.18
N LEU A 10 6.48 -15.01 2.07
CA LEU A 10 6.40 -13.55 2.05
C LEU A 10 6.87 -13.01 0.70
N GLN A 11 8.03 -13.45 0.22
CA GLN A 11 8.57 -13.03 -1.07
C GLN A 11 7.59 -13.31 -2.21
N SER A 12 6.98 -14.49 -2.24
CA SER A 12 6.00 -14.86 -3.27
C SER A 12 4.79 -13.93 -3.25
N LYS A 13 4.19 -13.68 -2.07
CA LYS A 13 3.03 -12.78 -1.92
C LYS A 13 3.36 -11.35 -2.34
N TYR A 14 4.47 -10.82 -1.84
CA TYR A 14 4.94 -9.49 -2.19
C TYR A 14 5.23 -9.36 -3.70
N SER A 15 5.85 -10.36 -4.29
CA SER A 15 6.12 -10.40 -5.74
C SER A 15 4.84 -10.44 -6.56
N GLU A 16 3.83 -11.18 -6.13
CA GLU A 16 2.53 -11.26 -6.79
C GLU A 16 1.82 -9.90 -6.80
N ILE A 17 1.80 -9.20 -5.66
CA ILE A 17 1.21 -7.86 -5.55
C ILE A 17 1.90 -6.87 -6.50
N VAL A 18 3.24 -6.89 -6.52
CA VAL A 18 4.03 -6.02 -7.41
C VAL A 18 3.78 -6.36 -8.88
N LYS A 19 3.77 -7.66 -9.25
CA LYS A 19 3.52 -8.11 -10.64
C LYS A 19 2.13 -7.72 -11.14
N CYS A 20 1.10 -7.90 -10.32
CA CYS A 20 -0.27 -7.55 -10.69
C CYS A 20 -0.52 -6.03 -10.65
N ASN A 21 0.39 -5.24 -10.05
CA ASN A 21 0.25 -3.80 -9.85
C ASN A 21 -1.09 -3.43 -9.16
N GLN A 22 -1.60 -4.34 -8.32
CA GLN A 22 -2.90 -4.25 -7.68
C GLN A 22 -2.74 -4.17 -6.17
N ILE A 23 -2.77 -2.94 -5.66
CA ILE A 23 -2.64 -2.65 -4.22
C ILE A 23 -3.79 -3.28 -3.40
N THR A 24 -4.96 -3.49 -4.00
CA THR A 24 -6.09 -4.16 -3.33
C THR A 24 -5.72 -5.57 -2.87
N LEU A 25 -4.86 -6.27 -3.64
CA LEU A 25 -4.36 -7.59 -3.30
C LEU A 25 -3.55 -7.58 -2.00
N TYR A 26 -2.85 -6.48 -1.69
CA TYR A 26 -2.16 -6.34 -0.40
C TYR A 26 -3.14 -6.40 0.77
N TYR A 27 -4.27 -5.70 0.68
CA TYR A 27 -5.28 -5.69 1.74
C TYR A 27 -6.00 -7.04 1.87
N GLU A 28 -6.15 -7.78 0.78
CA GLU A 28 -6.70 -9.13 0.81
C GLU A 28 -5.76 -10.12 1.51
N LEU A 29 -4.45 -9.96 1.29
CA LEU A 29 -3.40 -10.83 1.85
C LEU A 29 -2.85 -10.34 3.20
N GLU A 30 -3.30 -9.20 3.71
CA GLU A 30 -2.76 -8.54 4.91
C GLU A 30 -2.70 -9.50 6.12
N LYS A 31 -3.80 -10.21 6.39
CA LYS A 31 -3.86 -11.18 7.50
C LYS A 31 -2.84 -12.31 7.37
N GLU A 32 -2.61 -12.77 6.16
CA GLU A 32 -1.65 -13.86 5.90
C GLU A 32 -0.21 -13.36 6.02
N ILE A 33 0.05 -12.12 5.59
CA ILE A 33 1.33 -11.44 5.76
C ILE A 33 1.63 -11.22 7.24
N ASP A 34 0.66 -10.72 8.00
CA ASP A 34 0.79 -10.49 9.44
C ASP A 34 1.08 -11.80 10.18
N SER A 35 0.35 -12.87 9.84
CA SER A 35 0.59 -14.20 10.41
C SER A 35 2.02 -14.70 10.13
N CYS A 36 2.55 -14.47 8.92
CA CYS A 36 3.94 -14.81 8.62
C CYS A 36 4.92 -14.04 9.52
N TYR A 37 4.70 -12.74 9.75
CA TYR A 37 5.56 -11.95 10.64
C TYR A 37 5.45 -12.36 12.11
N GLU A 38 4.27 -12.74 12.60
CA GLU A 38 4.10 -13.26 13.96
C GLU A 38 4.93 -14.54 14.18
N VAL A 39 4.96 -15.43 13.20
CA VAL A 39 5.77 -16.66 13.26
C VAL A 39 7.27 -16.35 13.19
N LEU A 40 7.68 -15.38 12.38
CA LEU A 40 9.07 -14.91 12.34
C LEU A 40 9.52 -14.28 13.66
N GLN A 41 8.65 -13.47 14.28
CA GLN A 41 8.94 -12.79 15.55
C GLN A 41 9.04 -13.78 16.71
N SER A 42 8.21 -14.83 16.74
CA SER A 42 8.26 -15.87 17.77
C SER A 42 9.47 -16.81 17.64
N SER A 43 10.09 -16.87 16.47
CA SER A 43 11.25 -17.74 16.16
C SER A 43 12.61 -17.07 16.42
N SER A 44 12.65 -15.94 17.13
CA SER A 44 13.80 -15.03 17.24
C SER A 44 14.96 -15.51 18.14
N GLN A 45 15.13 -16.81 18.38
CA GLN A 45 16.20 -17.33 19.23
C GLN A 45 17.54 -17.52 18.50
N ASP A 46 17.51 -17.71 17.17
CA ASP A 46 18.71 -17.97 16.37
C ASP A 46 19.02 -16.81 15.41
N ALA A 47 20.31 -16.55 15.20
CA ALA A 47 20.77 -15.61 14.17
C ALA A 47 20.30 -16.05 12.78
N TYR A 48 20.00 -15.08 11.91
CA TYR A 48 19.67 -15.34 10.51
C TYR A 48 20.90 -15.84 9.76
N SER A 49 20.72 -16.86 8.93
CA SER A 49 21.69 -17.29 7.93
C SER A 49 21.81 -16.26 6.80
N GLU A 50 22.91 -16.33 6.04
CA GLU A 50 23.14 -15.45 4.89
C GLU A 50 22.02 -15.54 3.85
N LYS A 51 21.49 -16.75 3.61
CA LYS A 51 20.37 -16.97 2.69
C LYS A 51 19.09 -16.30 3.19
N GLU A 52 18.76 -16.44 4.47
CA GLU A 52 17.59 -15.79 5.05
C GLU A 52 17.73 -14.25 5.06
N LEU A 53 18.95 -13.73 5.26
CA LEU A 53 19.21 -12.29 5.16
C LEU A 53 18.99 -11.75 3.75
N ASN A 54 19.43 -12.49 2.72
CA ASN A 54 19.19 -12.11 1.33
C ASN A 54 17.69 -12.10 1.02
N LEU A 55 16.96 -13.13 1.44
CA LEU A 55 15.49 -13.17 1.29
C LEU A 55 14.80 -12.01 2.02
N LEU A 56 15.26 -11.67 3.22
CA LEU A 56 14.72 -10.55 3.98
C LEU A 56 14.95 -9.20 3.26
N GLN A 57 16.12 -9.00 2.65
CA GLN A 57 16.42 -7.82 1.85
C GLN A 57 15.52 -7.73 0.62
N GLU A 58 15.29 -8.84 -0.07
CA GLU A 58 14.39 -8.91 -1.22
C GLU A 58 12.94 -8.59 -0.83
N VAL A 59 12.45 -9.20 0.26
CA VAL A 59 11.13 -8.92 0.83
C VAL A 59 11.00 -7.44 1.21
N ALA A 60 12.01 -6.85 1.85
CA ALA A 60 12.01 -5.44 2.22
C ALA A 60 11.96 -4.53 0.98
N SER A 61 12.70 -4.86 -0.08
CA SER A 61 12.67 -4.11 -1.34
C SER A 61 11.29 -4.15 -2.01
N LEU A 62 10.67 -5.33 -2.03
CA LEU A 62 9.31 -5.48 -2.57
C LEU A 62 8.29 -4.70 -1.73
N HIS A 63 8.39 -4.76 -0.40
CA HIS A 63 7.54 -3.98 0.50
C HIS A 63 7.65 -2.48 0.24
N GLN A 64 8.87 -1.94 0.10
CA GLN A 64 9.10 -0.53 -0.24
C GLN A 64 8.45 -0.15 -1.58
N THR A 65 8.49 -1.05 -2.56
CA THR A 65 7.83 -0.85 -3.86
C THR A 65 6.31 -0.72 -3.69
N ILE A 66 5.70 -1.60 -2.89
CA ILE A 66 4.26 -1.53 -2.59
C ILE A 66 3.90 -0.24 -1.85
N VAL A 67 4.69 0.16 -0.86
CA VAL A 67 4.49 1.42 -0.13
C VAL A 67 4.51 2.61 -1.11
N GLY A 68 5.49 2.65 -2.02
CA GLY A 68 5.53 3.67 -3.07
C GLY A 68 4.28 3.67 -3.97
N MET A 69 3.78 2.49 -4.35
CA MET A 69 2.53 2.38 -5.11
C MET A 69 1.33 2.94 -4.33
N MET A 70 1.25 2.68 -3.02
CA MET A 70 0.20 3.22 -2.14
C MET A 70 0.27 4.74 -2.03
N GLU A 71 1.47 5.30 -1.88
CA GLU A 71 1.66 6.75 -1.83
C GLU A 71 1.23 7.43 -3.13
N VAL A 72 1.56 6.85 -4.28
CA VAL A 72 1.13 7.37 -5.59
C VAL A 72 -0.40 7.39 -5.68
N LYS A 73 -1.07 6.30 -5.30
CA LYS A 73 -2.55 6.26 -5.31
C LYS A 73 -3.16 7.26 -4.33
N LYS A 74 -2.58 7.42 -3.14
CA LYS A 74 -3.02 8.42 -2.16
C LYS A 74 -2.92 9.83 -2.73
N GLN A 75 -1.80 10.17 -3.36
CA GLN A 75 -1.61 11.48 -4.00
C GLN A 75 -2.61 11.72 -5.13
N GLN A 76 -2.89 10.71 -5.96
CA GLN A 76 -3.91 10.80 -7.02
C GLN A 76 -5.29 11.07 -6.43
N MET A 77 -5.67 10.35 -5.36
CA MET A 77 -6.95 10.54 -4.68
C MET A 77 -7.07 11.94 -4.05
N THR A 78 -6.01 12.44 -3.41
CA THR A 78 -5.98 13.80 -2.86
C THR A 78 -6.17 14.85 -3.95
N LYS A 79 -5.50 14.72 -5.09
CA LYS A 79 -5.68 15.63 -6.23
C LYS A 79 -7.11 15.61 -6.77
N LEU A 80 -7.71 14.43 -6.93
CA LEU A 80 -9.10 14.29 -7.36
C LEU A 80 -10.07 14.95 -6.38
N ASN A 81 -9.89 14.73 -5.08
CA ASN A 81 -10.71 15.36 -4.05
C ASN A 81 -10.57 16.88 -4.04
N GLN A 82 -9.37 17.41 -4.30
CA GLN A 82 -9.14 18.85 -4.40
C GLN A 82 -9.85 19.44 -5.63
N LEU A 83 -9.71 18.80 -6.80
CA LEU A 83 -10.43 19.21 -8.01
C LEU A 83 -11.94 19.16 -7.83
N ALA A 84 -12.47 18.14 -7.14
CA ALA A 84 -13.89 18.05 -6.83
C ALA A 84 -14.34 19.24 -5.97
N LYS A 85 -13.60 19.56 -4.89
CA LYS A 85 -13.89 20.71 -4.03
C LYS A 85 -13.87 22.03 -4.80
N ASP A 86 -12.87 22.24 -5.65
CA ASP A 86 -12.75 23.45 -6.45
C ASP A 86 -13.92 23.60 -7.42
N ASN A 87 -14.37 22.50 -8.04
CA ASN A 87 -15.54 22.50 -8.93
C ASN A 87 -16.84 22.82 -8.18
N TYR A 88 -17.07 22.23 -7.00
CA TYR A 88 -18.24 22.55 -6.18
C TYR A 88 -18.23 24.00 -5.70
N ALA A 89 -17.08 24.51 -5.26
CA ALA A 89 -16.94 25.91 -4.85
C ALA A 89 -17.23 26.86 -6.01
N ARG A 90 -16.75 26.54 -7.23
CA ARG A 90 -16.98 27.36 -8.42
C ARG A 90 -18.46 27.39 -8.83
N THR A 91 -19.16 26.26 -8.75
CA THR A 91 -20.61 26.19 -9.02
C THR A 91 -21.41 27.01 -8.01
N ALA A 92 -21.08 26.93 -6.72
CA ALA A 92 -21.72 27.73 -5.68
C ALA A 92 -21.52 29.25 -5.88
N VAL A 93 -20.31 29.67 -6.29
CA VAL A 93 -20.03 31.08 -6.60
C VAL A 93 -20.84 31.56 -7.81
N THR A 94 -21.00 30.74 -8.84
CA THR A 94 -21.84 31.11 -10.00
C THR A 94 -23.31 31.21 -9.64
N GLU A 95 -23.86 30.32 -8.81
CA GLU A 95 -25.27 30.38 -8.39
C GLU A 95 -25.58 31.62 -7.53
N SER A 96 -24.69 32.00 -6.61
CA SER A 96 -24.82 33.26 -5.85
C SER A 96 -24.76 34.50 -6.74
N TYR A 97 -23.90 34.51 -7.77
CA TYR A 97 -23.78 35.66 -8.68
C TYR A 97 -25.02 35.86 -9.57
N PHE A 98 -25.77 34.79 -9.84
CA PHE A 98 -27.04 34.86 -10.57
C PHE A 98 -28.18 35.39 -9.71
N PHE A 99 -28.21 35.06 -8.41
CA PHE A 99 -29.23 35.55 -7.47
C PHE A 99 -29.08 37.05 -7.16
N ASP A 100 -27.84 37.55 -7.01
CA ASP A 100 -27.57 38.96 -6.71
C ASP A 100 -27.89 39.92 -7.87
N LYS A 101 -27.96 39.42 -9.11
CA LYS A 101 -28.27 40.24 -10.30
C LYS A 101 -29.75 40.28 -10.68
N GLN A 102 -30.61 39.53 -9.99
CA GLN A 102 -32.06 39.55 -10.20
C GLN A 102 -32.85 40.37 -9.16
N SER A 103 -32.16 41.06 -8.24
CA SER A 103 -32.78 41.99 -7.28
C SER A 103 -32.68 43.45 -7.74
#